data_AF-A0A2A2V227-F1
#
_entry.id   AF-A0A2A2V227-F1
#
_cell.length_a   1.000
_cell.length_b   1.000
_cell.length_c   1.000
_cell.angle_alpha   90.00
_cell.angle_beta   90.00
_cell.angle_gamma   90.00
#
_symmetry.space_group_name_H-M   'P 1'
#
loop_
_entity.id
_entity.type
_entity.pdbx_description
1 polymer ?
#
loop_
_entity_poly.entity_id
_entity_poly.type
_entity_poly.pdbx_seq_one_letter_code
_entity_poly.pdbx_strand_id
1 'polypeptide(L)' 'MSKATFTVVVIRDGREKDYYDFWGHDVQKNESGEQLHSALVGFTEDVEAKNKQEAISKVRKMHPGLTVDEEATTRLG' A
#
# COMPACT_ATOMS: atom_id res chain seq x y z
N MET A 1 -10.51 -0.13 -23.69
CA MET A 1 -10.45 0.69 -22.45
C MET A 1 -9.13 1.43 -22.43
N SER A 2 -9.20 2.75 -22.32
CA SER A 2 -8.05 3.63 -22.12
C SER A 2 -7.35 3.25 -20.82
N LYS A 3 -6.02 3.32 -20.79
CA LYS A 3 -5.28 3.14 -19.53
C LYS A 3 -5.48 4.39 -18.66
N ALA A 4 -5.42 4.20 -17.35
CA ALA A 4 -5.34 5.26 -16.37
C ALA A 4 -4.21 4.95 -15.39
N THR A 5 -3.69 5.97 -14.74
CA THR A 5 -2.73 5.81 -13.64
C THR A 5 -3.50 5.44 -12.38
N PHE A 6 -2.99 4.46 -11.63
CA PHE A 6 -3.52 4.05 -10.33
C PHE A 6 -2.40 4.14 -9.31
N THR A 7 -2.69 4.72 -8.16
CA THR A 7 -1.82 4.68 -7.00
C THR A 7 -2.23 3.51 -6.14
N VAL A 8 -1.34 2.53 -6.05
CA VAL A 8 -1.51 1.31 -5.28
C VAL A 8 -0.72 1.42 -4.00
N VAL A 9 -1.35 1.19 -2.86
CA VAL A 9 -0.67 1.23 -1.56
C VAL A 9 -0.11 -0.16 -1.25
N VAL A 10 1.20 -0.22 -1.03
CA VAL A 10 1.94 -1.44 -0.70
C VAL A 10 2.38 -1.37 0.76
N ILE A 11 2.08 -2.44 1.49
CA ILE A 11 2.44 -2.62 2.88
C ILE A 11 3.77 -3.38 2.93
N ARG A 12 4.69 -2.94 3.79
CA ARG A 12 5.97 -3.67 3.97
C ARG A 12 5.73 -5.00 4.68
N ASP A 13 6.53 -5.99 4.32
CA ASP A 13 6.45 -7.34 4.89
C ASP A 13 6.57 -7.30 6.43
N GLY A 14 5.68 -8.02 7.11
CA GLY A 14 5.61 -8.08 8.57
C GLY A 14 5.18 -6.77 9.25
N ARG A 15 4.74 -5.76 8.49
CA ARG A 15 4.27 -4.46 9.00
C ARG A 15 2.78 -4.24 8.81
N GLU A 16 2.01 -5.28 8.49
CA GLU A 16 0.56 -5.18 8.32
C GLU A 16 -0.12 -4.61 9.55
N LYS A 17 0.19 -5.15 10.73
CA LYS A 17 -0.35 -4.63 11.99
C LYS A 17 0.04 -3.17 12.20
N ASP A 18 1.32 -2.84 12.05
CA ASP A 18 1.81 -1.46 12.22
C ASP A 18 1.15 -0.50 11.22
N TYR A 19 0.89 -0.93 10.00
CA TYR A 19 0.19 -0.16 8.97
C TYR A 19 -1.24 0.15 9.39
N TYR A 20 -2.01 -0.85 9.81
CA TYR A 20 -3.39 -0.65 10.26
C TYR A 20 -3.46 0.15 11.56
N ASP A 21 -2.50 -0.04 12.47
CA ASP A 21 -2.42 0.73 13.71
C ASP A 21 -2.09 2.21 13.41
N PHE A 22 -1.15 2.47 12.50
CA PHE A 22 -0.77 3.83 12.11
C PHE A 22 -1.91 4.56 11.37
N TRP A 23 -2.52 3.93 10.36
CA TRP A 23 -3.53 4.59 9.53
C TRP A 23 -4.96 4.48 10.07
N GLY A 24 -5.28 3.41 10.80
CA GLY A 24 -6.61 3.15 11.35
C GLY A 24 -6.79 3.60 12.80
N HIS A 25 -5.72 3.65 13.59
CA HIS A 25 -5.77 3.92 15.03
C HIS A 25 -4.89 5.11 15.48
N ASP A 26 -4.26 5.84 14.55
CA ASP A 26 -3.35 6.96 14.82
C ASP A 26 -2.21 6.60 15.80
N VAL A 27 -1.78 5.34 15.77
CA VAL A 27 -0.71 4.84 16.62
C VAL A 27 0.63 5.27 16.04
N GLN A 28 1.36 6.07 16.80
CA GLN A 28 2.68 6.58 16.39
C GLN A 28 3.85 5.71 16.87
N LYS A 29 3.60 4.67 17.67
CA LYS A 29 4.65 3.84 18.26
C LYS A 29 4.15 2.41 18.46
N ASN A 30 4.90 1.41 17.97
CA ASN A 30 4.52 0.01 18.14
C ASN A 30 4.87 -0.52 19.55
N GLU A 31 4.49 -1.78 19.83
CA GLU A 31 4.73 -2.45 21.12
C GLU A 31 6.23 -2.59 21.47
N SER A 32 7.11 -2.62 20.46
CA SER A 32 8.57 -2.64 20.64
C SER A 32 9.16 -1.25 20.94
N GLY A 33 8.33 -0.21 20.86
CA GLY A 33 8.72 1.16 21.07
C GLY A 33 9.38 1.83 19.87
N GLU A 34 9.22 1.27 18.67
CA GLU A 34 9.65 1.89 17.42
C GLU A 34 8.62 2.93 16.98
N GLN A 35 9.10 4.09 16.53
CA GLN A 35 8.22 5.14 16.03
C GLN A 35 7.70 4.78 14.64
N LEU A 36 6.39 4.68 14.50
CA LEU A 36 5.72 4.39 13.24
C LEU A 36 5.62 5.66 12.41
N HIS A 37 5.95 5.53 11.13
CA HIS A 37 5.77 6.56 10.12
C HIS A 37 5.37 5.91 8.79
N SER A 38 4.68 6.68 7.94
CA SER A 38 4.12 6.19 6.67
C SER A 38 5.12 5.38 5.85
N ALA A 39 6.35 5.88 5.67
CA ALA A 39 7.40 5.22 4.89
C ALA A 39 7.92 3.89 5.50
N LEU A 40 7.71 3.68 6.80
CA LEU A 40 8.10 2.46 7.53
C LEU A 40 7.05 1.37 7.36
N VAL A 41 5.77 1.74 7.40
CA VAL A 41 4.65 0.81 7.34
C VAL A 41 4.27 0.45 5.91
N GLY A 42 4.48 1.36 4.96
CA GLY A 42 4.16 1.13 3.56
C GLY A 42 4.72 2.19 2.62
N PHE A 43 4.37 2.07 1.35
CA PHE A 43 4.68 3.04 0.31
C PHE A 43 3.62 2.96 -0.79
N THR A 44 3.61 3.94 -1.68
CA THR A 44 2.70 3.99 -2.82
C THR A 44 3.44 3.72 -4.11
N GLU A 45 2.82 2.97 -5.02
CA GLU A 45 3.31 2.69 -6.36
C GLU A 45 2.30 3.14 -7.41
N ASP A 46 2.76 3.99 -8.33
CA ASP A 46 1.94 4.51 -9.41
C ASP A 46 2.12 3.64 -10.65
N VAL A 47 1.03 3.04 -11.12
CA VAL A 47 1.05 2.14 -12.28
C VAL A 47 -0.08 2.44 -13.25
N GLU A 48 0.23 2.39 -14.54
CA GLU A 48 -0.80 2.44 -15.58
C GLU A 48 -1.51 1.09 -15.70
N ALA A 49 -2.83 1.09 -15.63
CA ALA A 49 -3.66 -0.10 -15.82
C ALA A 49 -5.00 0.25 -16.49
N LYS A 50 -5.73 -0.75 -16.98
CA LYS A 50 -7.09 -0.55 -17.50
C LYS A 50 -8.14 -0.51 -16.38
N ASN A 51 -7.83 -1.10 -15.23
CA ASN A 51 -8.69 -1.15 -14.05
C ASN A 51 -7.86 -1.38 -12.77
N LYS A 52 -8.52 -1.25 -11.62
CA LYS A 52 -7.94 -1.40 -10.29
C LYS A 52 -7.29 -2.77 -10.05
N GLN A 53 -7.95 -3.86 -10.45
CA GLN A 53 -7.40 -5.22 -10.31
C GLN A 53 -6.15 -5.46 -11.14
N GLU A 54 -6.08 -4.90 -12.36
CA GLU A 54 -4.88 -4.97 -13.19
C GLU A 54 -3.73 -4.17 -12.55
N ALA A 55 -4.00 -2.99 -11.97
CA ALA A 55 -3.01 -2.21 -11.24
C ALA A 55 -2.45 -3.00 -10.05
N ILE A 56 -3.32 -3.54 -9.19
CA ILE A 56 -2.94 -4.38 -8.05
C ILE A 56 -2.12 -5.59 -8.50
N SER A 57 -2.56 -6.27 -9.57
CA SER A 57 -1.85 -7.43 -10.11
C SER A 57 -0.45 -7.10 -10.65
N LYS A 58 -0.26 -5.91 -11.23
CA LYS A 58 1.05 -5.44 -11.66
C LYS A 58 1.96 -5.17 -10.46
N VAL A 59 1.44 -4.48 -9.46
CA VAL A 59 2.21 -4.14 -8.25
C VAL A 59 2.58 -5.41 -7.46
N ARG A 60 1.68 -6.39 -7.34
CA ARG A 60 1.99 -7.71 -6.76
C ARG A 60 3.10 -8.46 -7.51
N LYS A 61 3.23 -8.25 -8.82
CA LYS A 61 4.32 -8.83 -9.62
C LYS A 61 5.63 -8.07 -9.46
N MET A 62 5.56 -6.76 -9.27
CA MET A 62 6.75 -5.91 -9.02
C MET A 62 7.31 -6.13 -7.62
N HIS A 63 6.43 -6.33 -6.64
CA HIS A 63 6.72 -6.51 -5.23
C HIS A 63 6.20 -7.86 -4.72
N PRO A 64 6.79 -8.98 -5.16
CA PRO A 64 6.33 -10.30 -4.75
C PRO A 64 6.51 -10.51 -3.25
N GLY A 65 5.47 -11.03 -2.60
CA GLY A 65 5.48 -11.28 -1.15
C GLY A 65 5.03 -10.10 -0.30
N LEU A 66 4.85 -8.90 -0.87
CA LEU A 66 4.30 -7.76 -0.14
C LEU A 66 2.77 -7.75 -0.21
N THR A 67 2.16 -7.33 0.89
CA THR A 67 0.72 -7.12 0.99
C THR A 67 0.34 -5.81 0.30
N VAL A 68 -0.77 -5.80 -0.45
CA VAL A 68 -1.29 -4.60 -1.11
C VAL A 68 -2.61 -4.24 -0.45
N ASP A 69 -2.76 -2.97 -0.05
CA ASP A 69 -4.02 -2.45 0.43
C ASP A 69 -4.92 -2.12 -0.77
N GLU A 70 -5.82 -3.06 -1.05
CA GLU A 70 -6.77 -2.90 -2.14
C GLU A 70 -7.77 -1.78 -1.86
N GLU A 71 -8.13 -1.49 -0.61
CA GLU A 71 -9.11 -0.45 -0.30
C GLU A 71 -8.53 0.95 -0.50
N ALA A 72 -7.30 1.16 -0.03
CA ALA A 72 -6.58 2.42 -0.18
C ALA A 72 -6.07 2.67 -1.62
N THR A 73 -6.10 1.67 -2.50
CA THR A 73 -5.73 1.83 -3.90
C THR A 73 -6.74 2.71 -4.65
N THR A 74 -6.24 3.80 -5.24
CA THR A 74 -7.05 4.82 -5.92
C THR A 74 -6.60 5.05 -7.37
N ARG A 75 -7.49 5.61 -8.18
CA ARG A 75 -7.17 6.02 -9.55
C ARG A 75 -6.66 7.46 -9.52
N LEU A 76 -5.48 7.70 -10.08
CA LEU A 76 -5.00 9.04 -10.35
C LEU A 76 -5.76 9.59 -11.57
N GLY A 77 -6.37 10.76 -11.39
CA GLY A 77 -7.23 11.43 -12.38
C GLY A 77 -6.47 11.88 -13.61
#